data_AF-A0A420Y3U3-F1
#
_entry.id   AF-A0A420Y3U3-F1
#
_cell.length_a   1.000
_cell.length_b   1.000
_cell.length_c   1.000
_cell.angle_alpha   90.00
_cell.angle_beta   90.00
_cell.angle_gamma   90.00
#
_symmetry.space_group_name_H-M   'P 1'
#
loop_
_entity.id
_entity.type
_entity.pdbx_description
1 polymer ?
#
loop_
_entity_poly.entity_id
_entity_poly.type
_entity_poly.pdbx_seq_one_letter_code
_entity_poly.pdbx_strand_id
1 'polypeptide(L)'
;MPEVHHCVMCDHIPKISCIRKGHLVECMREGHRGSYFACGEECPRCHEERMREEAAERAEREKARKEEEKARQYEALDAKAQRKNAAKAQKQAESAARKAAREAEKFRRARKDWGDDGGAGPSSSMAA
;
A
#
# COMPACT_ATOMS: atom_id res chain seq x y z
N MET A 1 0.82 9.54 40.01
CA MET A 1 0.59 10.56 41.05
C MET A 1 0.34 11.87 40.33
N PRO A 2 -0.71 12.64 40.66
CA PRO A 2 -0.88 13.95 40.03
C PRO A 2 0.33 14.82 40.41
N GLU A 3 1.03 15.35 39.40
CA GLU A 3 2.10 16.32 39.64
C GLU A 3 1.48 17.53 40.34
N VAL A 4 1.96 17.82 41.54
CA VAL A 4 1.52 18.99 42.28
C VAL A 4 2.15 20.20 41.59
N HIS A 5 1.35 20.99 40.88
CA HIS A 5 1.82 22.23 40.29
C HIS A 5 2.30 23.18 41.39
N HIS A 6 3.53 23.68 41.29
CA HIS A 6 4.09 24.68 42.19
C HIS A 6 3.93 26.07 41.57
N CYS A 7 3.75 27.08 42.40
CA CYS A 7 3.77 28.47 41.95
C CYS A 7 5.20 28.87 41.59
N VAL A 8 5.50 29.07 40.30
CA VAL A 8 6.86 29.40 39.81
C VAL A 8 7.49 30.60 40.52
N MET A 9 6.67 31.58 40.92
CA MET A 9 7.13 32.79 41.62
C MET A 9 7.36 32.59 43.14
N CYS A 10 6.83 31.52 43.74
CA CYS A 10 6.92 31.27 45.19
C CYS A 10 7.58 29.94 45.54
N ASP A 11 7.82 29.08 44.55
CA ASP A 11 8.37 27.73 44.68
C ASP A 11 7.67 26.83 45.71
N HIS A 12 6.38 27.09 45.91
CA HIS A 12 5.52 26.43 46.89
C HIS A 12 4.18 26.07 46.27
N ILE A 13 3.44 25.16 46.93
CA ILE A 13 2.07 24.82 46.55
C ILE A 13 1.25 26.11 46.46
N PRO A 14 0.58 26.37 45.32
CA PRO A 14 -0.14 27.60 45.09
C PRO A 14 -1.24 27.81 46.13
N LYS A 15 -1.28 29.02 46.68
CA LYS A 15 -2.28 29.47 47.65
C LYS A 15 -3.12 30.58 47.01
N ILE A 16 -4.26 30.92 47.63
CA ILE A 16 -5.10 32.05 47.21
C ILE A 16 -4.29 33.36 47.15
N SER A 17 -3.28 33.51 48.01
CA SER A 17 -2.36 34.65 47.98
C SER A 17 -1.53 34.73 46.69
N CYS A 18 -1.22 33.61 46.04
CA CYS A 18 -0.53 33.58 44.73
C CYS A 18 -1.41 34.18 43.63
N ILE A 19 -2.72 33.93 43.67
CA ILE A 19 -3.69 34.54 42.74
C ILE A 19 -3.76 36.05 42.98
N ARG A 20 -3.91 36.48 44.25
CA ARG A 20 -3.98 37.91 44.61
C ARG A 20 -2.71 38.69 44.27
N LYS A 21 -1.54 38.04 44.32
CA LYS A 21 -0.24 38.62 43.93
C LYS A 21 0.00 38.58 42.41
N GLY A 22 -0.92 38.00 41.62
CA GLY A 22 -0.80 37.90 40.17
C GLY A 22 0.21 36.84 39.69
N HIS A 23 0.62 35.90 40.55
CA HIS A 23 1.52 34.80 40.15
C HIS A 23 0.79 33.73 39.32
N LEU A 24 -0.52 33.63 39.52
CA LEU A 24 -1.41 32.76 38.78
C LEU A 24 -2.44 33.60 38.06
N VAL A 25 -2.77 33.21 36.84
CA VAL A 25 -3.79 33.83 36.01
C VAL A 25 -4.90 32.82 35.73
N GLU A 26 -6.13 33.32 35.59
CA GLU A 26 -7.29 32.50 35.25
C GLU A 26 -7.38 32.29 33.74
N CYS A 27 -7.79 31.10 33.31
CA CYS A 27 -8.07 30.85 31.90
C CYS A 27 -9.35 31.55 31.46
N MET A 28 -9.21 32.43 30.48
CA MET A 28 -10.33 33.19 29.91
C MET A 28 -11.12 32.41 28.85
N ARG A 29 -10.70 31.19 28.50
CA ARG A 29 -11.41 30.35 27.52
C ARG A 29 -12.74 29.89 28.10
N GLU A 30 -13.78 29.93 27.28
CA GLU A 30 -15.10 29.44 27.66
C GLU A 30 -15.02 27.95 28.05
N GLY A 31 -15.67 27.57 29.15
CA GLY A 31 -15.57 26.22 29.71
C GLY A 31 -14.33 25.95 30.57
N HIS A 32 -13.33 26.83 30.60
CA HIS A 32 -12.10 26.72 31.41
C HIS A 32 -12.04 27.68 32.61
N ARG A 33 -13.09 28.47 32.84
CA ARG A 33 -13.19 29.37 34.00
C ARG A 33 -13.01 28.58 35.30
N GLY A 34 -12.26 29.15 36.24
CA GLY A 34 -11.82 28.49 37.48
C GLY A 34 -10.53 27.67 37.34
N SER A 35 -9.95 27.54 36.14
CA SER A 35 -8.61 26.98 35.96
C SER A 35 -7.55 28.08 36.10
N TYR A 36 -6.65 27.92 37.06
CA TYR A 36 -5.55 28.85 37.32
C TYR A 36 -4.22 28.22 36.90
N PHE A 37 -3.37 28.99 36.25
CA PHE A 37 -2.06 28.54 35.78
C PHE A 37 -1.02 29.66 35.91
N ALA A 38 0.26 29.32 35.81
CA ALA A 38 1.35 30.29 35.94
C ALA A 38 1.34 31.28 34.77
N CYS A 39 1.66 32.55 35.05
CA CYS A 39 1.78 33.55 33.99
C CYS A 39 2.89 33.15 33.00
N GLY A 40 2.58 33.13 31.70
CA GLY A 40 3.50 32.69 30.64
C GLY A 40 3.44 31.19 30.32
N GLU A 41 2.73 30.40 31.12
CA GLU A 41 2.42 29.01 30.79
C GLU A 41 1.05 28.88 30.13
N GLU A 42 0.78 27.73 29.53
CA GLU A 42 -0.54 27.42 29.00
C GLU A 42 -1.46 26.86 30.09
N CYS A 43 -2.75 27.17 30.00
CA CYS A 43 -3.75 26.50 30.83
C CYS A 43 -3.69 24.98 30.61
N PRO A 44 -3.60 24.16 31.68
CA PRO A 44 -3.52 22.70 31.56
C PRO A 44 -4.64 22.09 30.72
N ARG A 45 -5.86 22.65 30.81
CA ARG A 45 -7.00 22.18 30.00
C ARG A 45 -6.84 22.50 28.51
N CYS A 46 -6.37 23.71 28.17
CA CYS A 46 -6.06 24.05 26.78
C CYS A 46 -4.94 23.16 26.23
N HIS A 47 -3.92 22.88 27.05
CA HIS A 47 -2.83 22.00 26.70
C HIS A 47 -3.33 20.57 26.42
N GLU A 48 -4.15 20.01 27.32
CA GLU A 48 -4.75 18.68 27.14
C GLU A 48 -5.61 18.59 25.87
N GLU A 49 -6.41 19.62 25.59
CA GLU A 49 -7.21 19.69 24.36
C GLU A 49 -6.32 19.67 23.12
N ARG A 50 -5.28 20.52 23.06
CA ARG A 50 -4.34 20.52 21.94
C ARG A 50 -3.65 19.16 21.79
N MET A 51 -3.16 18.57 22.88
CA MET A 51 -2.49 17.27 22.84
C MET A 51 -3.43 16.15 22.33
N ARG A 52 -4.72 16.23 22.67
CA ARG A 52 -5.74 15.30 22.16
C ARG A 52 -5.96 15.50 20.66
N GLU A 53 -6.06 16.74 20.18
CA GLU A 53 -6.21 17.05 18.76
C GLU A 53 -4.99 16.59 17.96
N GLU A 54 -3.78 16.88 18.42
CA GLU A 54 -2.53 16.43 17.81
C GLU A 54 -2.39 14.90 17.79
N ALA A 55 -2.86 14.23 18.84
CA ALA A 55 -2.87 12.76 18.89
C ALA A 55 -3.86 12.19 17.87
N ALA A 56 -5.05 12.78 17.73
CA ALA A 56 -6.05 12.38 16.75
C ALA A 56 -5.54 12.58 15.31
N GLU A 57 -4.92 13.72 15.03
CA GLU A 57 -4.35 14.00 13.70
C GLU A 57 -3.22 13.02 13.34
N ARG A 58 -2.33 12.72 14.30
CA ARG A 58 -1.27 11.73 14.09
C ARG A 58 -1.84 10.34 13.83
N ALA A 59 -2.86 9.93 14.58
CA ALA A 59 -3.50 8.63 14.40
C ALA A 59 -4.14 8.50 13.00
N GLU A 60 -4.84 9.53 12.53
CA GLU A 60 -5.44 9.54 11.18
C GLU A 60 -4.37 9.49 10.08
N ARG A 61 -3.29 10.28 10.22
CA ARG A 61 -2.16 10.24 9.27
C ARG A 61 -1.48 8.87 9.24
N GLU A 62 -1.31 8.22 10.38
CA GLU A 62 -0.70 6.89 10.45
C GLU A 62 -1.62 5.81 9.85
N LYS A 63 -2.93 5.91 10.08
CA LYS A 63 -3.92 5.02 9.49
C LYS A 63 -3.94 5.14 7.97
N ALA A 64 -3.94 6.36 7.44
CA ALA A 64 -3.87 6.61 5.99
C ALA A 64 -2.59 6.01 5.38
N ARG A 65 -1.43 6.20 6.03
CA ARG A 65 -0.17 5.59 5.58
C ARG A 65 -0.23 4.06 5.56
N LYS A 66 -0.80 3.45 6.59
CA LYS A 66 -0.95 1.98 6.68
C LYS A 66 -1.89 1.43 5.60
N GLU A 67 -2.95 2.16 5.25
CA GLU A 67 -3.85 1.77 4.15
C GLU A 67 -3.17 1.87 2.78
N GLU A 68 -2.40 2.95 2.54
CA GLU A 68 -1.63 3.11 1.31
C GLU A 68 -0.56 2.01 1.17
N GLU A 69 0.14 1.69 2.25
CA GLU A 69 1.14 0.62 2.24
C GLU A 69 0.51 -0.74 1.92
N LYS A 70 -0.64 -1.06 2.52
CA LYS A 70 -1.38 -2.29 2.20
C LYS A 70 -1.80 -2.31 0.73
N ALA A 71 -2.33 -1.22 0.19
CA ALA A 71 -2.72 -1.14 -1.22
C ALA A 71 -1.52 -1.44 -2.14
N ARG A 72 -0.37 -0.80 -1.89
CA ARG A 72 0.87 -1.05 -2.64
C ARG A 72 1.34 -2.51 -2.54
N GLN A 73 1.21 -3.13 -1.36
CA GLN A 73 1.56 -4.54 -1.18
C GLN A 73 0.64 -5.46 -2.01
N TYR A 74 -0.67 -5.17 -2.03
CA TYR A 74 -1.62 -5.93 -2.85
C TYR A 74 -1.34 -5.79 -4.35
N GLU A 75 -1.09 -4.57 -4.82
CA GLU A 75 -0.72 -4.31 -6.23
C GLU A 75 0.56 -5.05 -6.63
N ALA A 76 1.58 -5.05 -5.75
CA ALA A 76 2.83 -5.76 -6.00
C ALA A 76 2.64 -7.29 -6.08
N LEU A 77 1.79 -7.85 -5.22
CA LEU A 77 1.45 -9.27 -5.24
C LEU A 77 0.69 -9.65 -6.51
N ASP A 78 -0.29 -8.84 -6.92
CA ASP A 78 -1.06 -9.08 -8.15
C ASP A 78 -0.17 -8.98 -9.39
N ALA A 79 0.65 -7.94 -9.51
CA ALA A 79 1.60 -7.78 -10.61
C ALA A 79 2.57 -8.97 -10.70
N LYS A 80 3.01 -9.52 -9.56
CA LYS A 80 3.85 -10.72 -9.51
C LYS A 80 3.11 -11.97 -9.98
N ALA A 81 1.83 -12.12 -9.61
CA ALA A 81 0.98 -13.21 -10.07
C ALA A 81 0.75 -13.15 -11.59
N GLN A 82 0.42 -11.96 -12.11
CA GLN A 82 0.24 -11.73 -13.55
C GLN A 82 1.49 -12.09 -14.35
N ARG A 83 2.68 -11.62 -13.92
CA ARG A 83 3.96 -11.96 -14.58
C ARG A 83 4.21 -13.47 -14.62
N LYS A 84 3.94 -14.18 -13.52
CA LYS A 84 4.09 -15.64 -13.47
C LYS A 84 3.11 -16.34 -14.43
N ASN A 85 1.87 -15.88 -14.49
CA ASN A 85 0.87 -16.46 -15.37
C ASN A 85 1.19 -16.19 -16.84
N ALA A 86 1.63 -14.97 -17.18
CA ALA A 86 2.09 -14.61 -18.52
C ALA A 86 3.29 -15.47 -18.95
N ALA A 87 4.29 -15.65 -18.08
CA ALA A 87 5.44 -16.50 -18.37
C ALA A 87 5.04 -17.98 -18.59
N LYS A 88 4.10 -18.49 -17.79
CA LYS A 88 3.56 -19.85 -18.00
C LYS A 88 2.82 -19.97 -19.33
N ALA A 89 1.98 -19.00 -19.67
CA ALA A 89 1.24 -18.98 -20.93
C ALA A 89 2.18 -18.93 -22.14
N GLN A 90 3.22 -18.09 -22.09
CA GLN A 90 4.25 -18.03 -23.14
C GLN A 90 4.98 -19.36 -23.31
N LYS A 91 5.41 -20.00 -22.21
CA LYS A 91 6.08 -21.29 -22.27
C LYS A 91 5.18 -22.40 -22.83
N GLN A 92 3.89 -22.38 -22.50
CA GLN A 92 2.92 -23.32 -23.06
C GLN A 92 2.75 -23.10 -24.57
N ALA A 93 2.58 -21.84 -25.00
CA ALA A 93 2.46 -21.47 -26.41
C ALA A 93 3.71 -21.87 -27.22
N GLU A 94 4.91 -21.63 -26.69
CA GLU A 94 6.16 -22.02 -27.33
C GLU A 94 6.27 -23.55 -27.48
N SER A 95 5.91 -24.32 -26.43
CA SER A 95 5.93 -25.78 -26.51
C SER A 95 4.92 -26.32 -27.52
N ALA A 96 3.73 -25.71 -27.60
CA ALA A 96 2.68 -26.08 -28.53
C ALA A 96 3.11 -25.77 -29.98
N ALA A 97 3.67 -24.59 -30.22
CA ALA A 97 4.22 -24.21 -31.51
C ALA A 97 5.35 -25.15 -31.95
N ARG A 98 6.25 -25.53 -31.02
CA ARG A 98 7.33 -26.48 -31.30
C ARG A 98 6.80 -27.88 -31.64
N LYS A 99 5.76 -28.34 -30.94
CA LYS A 99 5.11 -29.63 -31.25
C LYS A 99 4.43 -29.58 -32.61
N ALA A 100 3.66 -28.53 -32.89
CA ALA A 100 3.00 -28.32 -34.17
C ALA A 100 4.00 -28.25 -35.34
N ALA A 101 5.14 -27.57 -35.16
CA ALA A 101 6.20 -27.51 -36.16
C ALA A 101 6.81 -28.89 -36.47
N ARG A 102 7.04 -29.71 -35.42
CA ARG A 102 7.53 -31.09 -35.58
C ARG A 102 6.51 -31.98 -36.28
N GLU A 103 5.23 -31.85 -35.94
CA GLU A 103 4.14 -32.59 -36.61
C GLU A 103 3.99 -32.18 -38.07
N ALA A 104 4.08 -30.88 -38.37
CA ALA A 104 4.07 -30.36 -39.73
C ALA A 104 5.29 -30.81 -40.56
N GLU A 105 6.48 -30.93 -39.95
CA GLU A 105 7.66 -31.50 -40.63
C GLU A 105 7.49 -33.00 -40.90
N LYS A 106 6.99 -33.77 -39.92
CA LYS A 106 6.68 -35.20 -40.11
C LYS A 106 5.68 -35.40 -41.24
N PHE A 107 4.62 -34.60 -41.28
CA PHE A 107 3.62 -34.65 -42.34
C PHE A 107 4.21 -34.29 -43.71
N ARG A 108 5.07 -33.25 -43.78
CA ARG A 108 5.79 -32.90 -45.01
C ARG A 108 6.71 -34.02 -45.50
N ARG A 109 7.45 -34.68 -44.60
CA ARG A 109 8.28 -35.85 -44.95
C ARG A 109 7.44 -37.01 -45.46
N ALA A 110 6.41 -37.41 -44.71
CA ALA A 110 5.49 -38.49 -45.11
C ALA A 110 4.87 -38.23 -46.50
N ARG A 111 4.46 -36.98 -46.79
CA ARG A 111 3.94 -36.60 -48.11
C ARG A 111 5.00 -36.70 -49.21
N LYS A 112 6.27 -36.41 -48.92
CA LYS A 112 7.39 -36.55 -49.86
C LYS A 112 7.70 -38.02 -50.13
N ASP A 113 7.69 -38.87 -49.10
CA ASP A 113 7.93 -40.31 -49.22
C ASP A 113 6.80 -41.05 -49.98
N TRP A 114 5.58 -40.49 -50.01
CA TRP A 114 4.45 -41.01 -50.80
C TRP A 114 4.35 -40.42 -52.22
N GLY A 115 5.24 -39.50 -52.58
CA GLY A 115 5.12 -38.68 -53.79
C GLY A 115 6.42 -38.58 -54.57
N ASP A 116 7.00 -39.73 -54.93
CA ASP A 116 7.91 -39.88 -56.09
C ASP A 116 8.01 -41.35 -56.54
N ASP A 117 6.91 -42.12 -56.47
CA ASP A 117 6.79 -43.31 -57.32
C ASP A 117 6.25 -42.82 -58.66
N GLY A 118 7.19 -42.65 -59.59
CA GLY A 118 6.98 -42.16 -60.93
C GLY A 118 5.68 -42.68 -61.53
N GLY A 119 4.80 -41.73 -61.86
CA GLY A 119 3.74 -41.94 -62.83
C GLY A 119 4.36 -42.28 -64.18
N ALA A 120 4.75 -43.54 -64.37
CA ALA A 120 4.65 -44.19 -65.66
C ALA A 120 3.15 -44.34 -65.92
N GLY A 121 2.51 -43.24 -66.37
CA GLY A 121 1.15 -43.29 -66.87
C GLY A 121 1.08 -44.35 -67.98
N PRO A 122 0.05 -45.20 -68.01
CA PRO A 122 -0.07 -46.20 -69.06
C PRO A 122 -0.14 -45.47 -70.41
N SER A 123 0.89 -45.64 -71.25
CA SER A 123 0.88 -45.14 -72.62
C SER A 123 -0.19 -45.91 -73.38
N SER A 124 -1.35 -45.28 -73.57
CA SER A 124 -2.43 -45.81 -74.38
C SER A 124 -2.04 -45.67 -75.86
N SER A 125 -1.30 -46.65 -76.39
CA SER A 125 -1.07 -46.80 -77.82
C SER A 125 -2.31 -47.44 -78.46
N MET A 126 -3.24 -46.61 -78.92
CA MET A 126 -4.28 -47.03 -79.86
C MET A 126 -3.65 -47.20 -81.24
N ALA A 127 -3.55 -48.45 -81.68
CA ALA A 127 -3.22 -48.82 -83.06
C ALA A 127 -4.43 -48.54 -83.97
N ALA A 128 -4.15 -47.94 -85.13
CA ALA A 128 -5.08 -47.74 -86.24
C ALA A 128 -4.79 -48.74 -87.36
#